data_AF-A0A1I2M6Y0-F1
#
_entry.id   AF-A0A1I2M6Y0-F1
#
_cell.length_a   1.000
_cell.length_b   1.000
_cell.length_c   1.000
_cell.angle_alpha   90.00
_cell.angle_beta   90.00
_cell.angle_gamma   90.00
#
_symmetry.space_group_name_H-M   'P 1'
#
loop_
_entity.id
_entity.type
_entity.pdbx_description
1 polymer ?
#
loop_
_entity_poly.entity_id
_entity_poly.type
_entity_poly.pdbx_seq_one_letter_code
_entity_poly.pdbx_strand_id
1 'polypeptide(L)'
;MTAAAVQPHTQGGLTSAFAYLRRLPGMDDAAVREAVTAVTAFSVRQGLSLAGIHYEERPSERLDTWMELITSCRSEAVSNVLVLSADHFHHDPIVAAYMCEELAEKIRGTVWLVTETTTTNQTAPALEADGHDC
;
A
#
# COMPACT_ATOMS: atom_id res chain seq x y z
N MET A 1 -41.12 18.28 0.51
CA MET A 1 -40.40 16.99 0.57
C MET A 1 -40.09 16.59 -0.86
N THR A 2 -38.83 16.68 -1.27
CA THR A 2 -38.42 16.30 -2.63
C THR A 2 -37.14 15.50 -2.48
N ALA A 3 -37.23 14.18 -2.65
CA ALA A 3 -36.09 13.30 -2.67
C ALA A 3 -35.37 13.49 -4.00
N ALA A 4 -34.15 14.03 -3.96
CA ALA A 4 -33.25 13.98 -5.10
C ALA A 4 -32.71 12.55 -5.20
N ALA A 5 -33.07 11.86 -6.28
CA ALA A 5 -32.49 10.58 -6.63
C ALA A 5 -31.00 10.77 -6.90
N VAL A 6 -30.15 10.21 -6.04
CA VAL A 6 -28.72 10.06 -6.30
C VAL A 6 -28.57 9.09 -7.47
N GLN A 7 -28.18 9.62 -8.63
CA GLN A 7 -27.83 8.80 -9.78
C GLN A 7 -26.49 8.09 -9.47
N PRO A 8 -26.36 6.79 -9.74
CA PRO A 8 -25.10 6.09 -9.57
C PRO A 8 -24.17 6.55 -10.70
N HIS A 9 -23.10 7.27 -10.36
CA HIS A 9 -22.04 7.57 -11.31
C HIS A 9 -21.25 6.29 -11.60
N THR A 10 -21.66 5.56 -12.63
CA THR A 10 -20.83 4.50 -13.24
C THR A 10 -20.05 5.13 -14.40
N GLN A 11 -19.07 5.96 -14.06
CA GLN A 11 -17.97 6.29 -14.95
C GLN A 11 -16.85 5.31 -14.58
N GLY A 12 -16.08 4.79 -15.53
CA GLY A 12 -14.94 3.89 -15.26
C GLY A 12 -13.83 4.61 -14.49
N GLY A 13 -14.12 4.96 -13.25
CA GLY A 13 -13.32 5.74 -12.35
C GLY A 13 -12.26 4.85 -11.73
N LEU A 14 -11.05 5.39 -11.66
CA LEU A 14 -9.98 4.78 -10.89
C LEU A 14 -10.50 4.52 -9.48
N THR A 15 -10.22 3.33 -8.95
CA THR A 15 -10.66 3.02 -7.59
C THR A 15 -9.81 3.83 -6.62
N SER A 16 -10.44 4.51 -5.67
CA SER A 16 -9.70 5.32 -4.70
C SER A 16 -8.86 4.45 -3.75
N ALA A 17 -7.73 4.99 -3.33
CA ALA A 17 -6.87 4.41 -2.31
C ALA A 17 -6.32 5.50 -1.37
N PHE A 18 -6.14 5.16 -0.11
CA PHE A 18 -5.26 5.92 0.79
C PHE A 18 -3.90 5.26 0.87
N ALA A 19 -2.89 5.98 1.33
CA ALA A 19 -1.62 5.39 1.72
C ALA A 19 -1.35 5.58 3.21
N TYR A 20 -0.70 4.60 3.81
CA TYR A 20 -0.13 4.71 5.14
C TYR A 20 1.39 4.66 5.04
N LEU A 21 2.04 5.69 5.59
CA LEU A 21 3.47 5.83 5.63
C LEU A 21 3.93 6.04 7.06
N ARG A 22 4.81 5.17 7.53
CA ARG A 22 5.51 5.34 8.79
C ARG A 22 6.94 5.77 8.53
N ARG A 23 7.43 6.79 9.23
CA ARG A 23 8.85 7.09 9.28
C ARG A 23 9.59 6.01 10.08
N LEU A 24 10.39 5.18 9.39
CA LEU A 24 11.22 4.18 10.04
C LEU A 24 12.49 4.81 10.65
N PRO A 25 13.08 4.20 11.70
CA PRO A 25 14.37 4.63 12.21
C PRO A 25 15.41 4.69 11.10
N GLY A 26 16.08 5.84 10.95
CA GLY A 26 17.08 6.06 9.90
C GLY A 26 16.54 6.63 8.59
N MET A 27 15.21 6.78 8.42
CA MET A 27 14.66 7.52 7.28
C MET A 27 14.85 9.03 7.48
N ASP A 28 15.64 9.64 6.60
CA ASP A 28 15.70 11.09 6.45
C ASP A 28 14.55 11.60 5.56
N ASP A 29 14.48 12.91 5.35
CA ASP A 29 13.40 13.52 4.55
C ASP A 29 13.51 13.17 3.05
N ALA A 30 14.71 12.79 2.57
CA ALA A 30 14.88 12.31 1.21
C ALA A 30 14.24 10.92 1.06
N ALA A 31 14.51 10.00 1.99
CA ALA A 31 13.89 8.68 2.02
C ALA A 31 12.36 8.76 2.15
N VAL A 32 11.83 9.72 2.92
CA VAL A 32 10.37 9.97 3.00
C VAL A 32 9.80 10.42 1.65
N ARG A 33 10.49 11.29 0.91
CA ARG A 33 10.04 11.71 -0.43
C ARG A 33 10.12 10.59 -1.46
N GLU A 34 11.14 9.74 -1.40
CA GLU A 34 11.26 8.55 -2.24
C GLU A 34 10.12 7.57 -1.95
N ALA A 35 9.81 7.34 -0.66
CA ALA A 35 8.66 6.58 -0.21
C ALA A 35 7.33 7.07 -0.80
N VAL A 36 7.07 8.38 -0.72
CA VAL A 36 5.87 9.00 -1.31
C VAL A 36 5.84 8.83 -2.84
N THR A 37 6.99 8.97 -3.49
CA THR A 37 7.12 8.79 -4.94
C THR A 37 6.82 7.34 -5.34
N ALA A 38 7.34 6.36 -4.61
CA ALA A 38 7.12 4.94 -4.87
C ALA A 38 5.65 4.55 -4.71
N VAL A 39 4.99 5.02 -3.65
CA VAL A 39 3.55 4.80 -3.43
C VAL A 39 2.71 5.42 -4.53
N THR A 40 3.03 6.66 -4.94
CA THR A 40 2.32 7.36 -6.02
C THR A 40 2.50 6.64 -7.35
N ALA A 41 3.73 6.20 -7.67
CA ALA A 41 3.99 5.44 -8.89
C ALA A 41 3.27 4.09 -8.89
N PHE A 42 3.20 3.42 -7.74
CA PHE A 42 2.45 2.17 -7.59
C PHE A 42 0.94 2.38 -7.78
N SER A 43 0.37 3.44 -7.20
CA SER A 43 -1.07 3.72 -7.37
C SER A 43 -1.44 3.90 -8.84
N VAL A 44 -0.62 4.65 -9.59
CA VAL A 44 -0.80 4.84 -11.04
C VAL A 44 -0.73 3.52 -11.80
N ARG A 45 0.27 2.67 -11.51
CA ARG A 45 0.40 1.36 -12.17
C ARG A 45 -0.79 0.43 -11.91
N GLN A 46 -1.41 0.52 -10.74
CA GLN A 46 -2.57 -0.28 -10.36
C GLN A 46 -3.92 0.33 -10.78
N GLY A 47 -3.92 1.48 -11.45
CA GLY A 47 -5.16 2.17 -11.80
C GLY A 47 -5.93 2.69 -10.58
N LEU A 48 -5.20 3.06 -9.52
CA LEU A 48 -5.74 3.61 -8.28
C LEU A 48 -5.54 5.14 -8.23
N SER A 49 -6.57 5.85 -7.77
CA SER A 49 -6.47 7.28 -7.47
C SER A 49 -6.10 7.46 -6.00
N LEU A 50 -4.93 8.03 -5.74
CA LEU A 50 -4.47 8.28 -4.36
C LEU A 50 -5.24 9.48 -3.77
N ALA A 51 -6.10 9.23 -2.79
CA ALA A 51 -6.94 10.23 -2.12
C ALA A 51 -6.17 11.00 -1.02
N GLY A 52 -5.14 10.38 -0.44
CA GLY A 52 -4.33 11.00 0.60
C GLY A 52 -3.26 10.07 1.15
N ILE A 53 -2.37 10.62 1.97
CA ILE A 53 -1.32 9.89 2.68
C ILE A 53 -1.45 10.19 4.18
N HIS A 54 -1.67 9.15 4.97
CA HIS A 54 -1.63 9.21 6.42
C HIS A 54 -0.21 8.90 6.88
N TYR A 55 0.46 9.92 7.42
CA TYR A 55 1.87 9.87 7.76
C TYR A 55 2.08 9.83 9.28
N GLU A 56 2.72 8.77 9.77
CA GLU A 56 3.20 8.64 11.14
C GLU A 56 4.65 9.17 11.19
N GLU A 57 4.83 10.42 11.62
CA GLU A 57 6.17 11.01 11.77
C GLU A 57 6.90 10.41 12.98
N ARG A 58 6.15 10.17 14.06
CA ARG A 58 6.69 9.71 15.35
C ARG A 58 5.91 8.52 15.90
N PRO A 59 6.57 7.60 16.64
CA PRO A 59 5.89 6.46 17.26
C PRO A 59 4.72 6.83 18.18
N SER A 60 4.74 8.02 18.80
CA SER A 60 3.66 8.52 19.66
C SER A 60 2.37 8.83 18.89
N GLU A 61 2.45 9.11 17.59
CA GLU A 61 1.31 9.48 16.75
C GLU A 61 0.63 8.27 16.12
N ARG A 62 1.25 7.09 16.24
CA ARG A 62 0.83 5.84 15.61
C ARG A 62 -0.66 5.54 15.77
N LEU A 63 -1.17 5.62 17.01
CA LEU A 63 -2.57 5.30 17.29
C LEU A 63 -3.50 6.31 16.60
N ASP A 64 -3.16 7.60 16.65
CA ASP A 64 -3.96 8.66 16.07
C ASP A 64 -3.98 8.58 14.55
N THR A 65 -2.81 8.43 13.91
CA THR A 65 -2.69 8.24 12.45
C THR A 65 -3.46 7.00 11.96
N TRP A 66 -3.43 5.92 12.75
CA TRP A 66 -4.15 4.68 12.40
C TRP A 66 -5.66 4.83 12.50
N MET A 67 -6.16 5.48 13.55
CA MET A 67 -7.58 5.77 13.70
C MET A 67 -8.08 6.73 12.63
N GLU A 68 -7.27 7.74 12.30
CA GLU A 68 -7.57 8.70 11.23
C GLU A 68 -7.69 7.97 9.90
N LEU A 69 -6.71 7.13 9.52
CA LEU A 69 -6.76 6.32 8.30
C LEU A 69 -8.04 5.49 8.20
N ILE A 70 -8.38 4.73 9.25
CA ILE A 70 -9.59 3.90 9.26
C ILE A 70 -10.86 4.77 9.14
N THR A 71 -10.87 5.92 9.80
CA THR A 71 -11.99 6.85 9.77
C THR A 71 -12.17 7.44 8.36
N SER A 72 -11.09 7.90 7.74
CA SER A 72 -11.07 8.40 6.35
C SER A 72 -11.52 7.34 5.36
N CYS A 73 -11.01 6.10 5.48
CA CYS A 73 -11.46 4.97 4.67
C CYS A 73 -12.98 4.77 4.75
N ARG A 74 -13.57 4.89 5.95
CA ARG A 74 -15.00 4.71 6.15
C ARG A 74 -15.83 5.89 5.66
N SER A 75 -15.41 7.11 5.94
CA SER A 75 -16.15 8.32 5.54
C SER A 75 -16.16 8.52 4.03
N GLU A 76 -15.09 8.11 3.35
CA GLU A 76 -14.93 8.31 1.90
C GLU A 76 -15.20 7.02 1.10
N ALA A 77 -15.66 5.95 1.76
CA ALA A 77 -15.91 4.64 1.16
C ALA A 77 -14.70 4.09 0.36
N VAL A 78 -13.50 4.33 0.89
CA VAL A 78 -12.23 3.85 0.32
C VAL A 78 -11.83 2.53 0.97
N SER A 79 -11.78 1.47 0.16
CA SER A 79 -11.45 0.10 0.60
C SER A 79 -10.05 -0.35 0.16
N ASN A 80 -9.18 0.57 -0.27
CA ASN A 80 -7.80 0.25 -0.65
C ASN A 80 -6.84 1.09 0.17
N VAL A 81 -5.85 0.44 0.77
CA VAL A 81 -4.74 1.12 1.46
C VAL A 81 -3.42 0.64 0.89
N LEU A 82 -2.55 1.58 0.53
CA LEU A 82 -1.19 1.32 0.06
C LEU A 82 -0.20 1.47 1.21
N VAL A 83 0.71 0.51 1.37
CA VAL A 83 1.77 0.53 2.39
C VAL A 83 3.06 0.09 1.74
N LEU A 84 4.19 0.74 2.04
CA LEU A 84 5.45 0.43 1.36
C LEU A 84 5.90 -1.02 1.56
N SER A 85 5.93 -1.46 2.81
CA SER A 85 6.33 -2.82 3.17
C SER A 85 5.72 -3.20 4.51
N ALA A 86 5.77 -4.48 4.86
CA ALA A 86 5.33 -4.97 6.16
C ALA A 86 6.05 -4.27 7.34
N ASP A 87 7.31 -3.85 7.17
CA ASP A 87 8.09 -3.16 8.19
C ASP A 87 7.48 -1.82 8.64
N HIS A 88 6.65 -1.22 7.78
CA HIS A 88 5.93 0.00 8.10
C HIS A 88 4.82 -0.25 9.13
N PHE A 89 4.34 -1.49 9.28
CA PHE A 89 3.48 -1.88 10.39
C PHE A 89 4.30 -2.14 11.66
N HIS A 90 5.23 -3.08 11.57
CA HIS A 90 6.02 -3.54 12.69
C HIS A 90 7.30 -4.25 12.22
N HIS A 91 8.35 -4.26 13.06
CA HIS A 91 9.63 -4.92 12.72
C HIS A 91 9.55 -6.45 12.87
N ASP A 92 8.74 -6.93 13.81
CA ASP A 92 8.39 -8.35 13.92
C ASP A 92 7.42 -8.72 12.78
N PRO A 93 7.78 -9.70 11.92
CA PRO A 93 6.98 -10.04 10.74
C PRO A 93 5.63 -10.68 11.06
N ILE A 94 5.50 -11.38 12.19
CA ILE A 94 4.23 -11.97 12.63
C ILE A 94 3.28 -10.86 13.06
N VAL A 95 3.80 -9.90 13.84
CA VAL A 95 3.01 -8.72 14.26
C VAL A 95 2.65 -7.86 13.05
N ALA A 96 3.57 -7.67 12.10
CA ALA A 96 3.31 -6.92 10.88
C ALA A 96 2.21 -7.56 10.02
N ALA A 97 2.24 -8.88 9.85
CA ALA A 97 1.20 -9.63 9.14
C ALA A 97 -0.16 -9.47 9.83
N TYR A 98 -0.21 -9.66 11.15
CA TYR A 98 -1.43 -9.46 11.94
C TYR A 98 -1.98 -8.04 11.80
N MET A 99 -1.12 -7.01 11.88
CA MET A 99 -1.55 -5.62 11.71
C MET A 99 -2.07 -5.32 10.29
N CYS A 100 -1.46 -5.93 9.28
CA CYS A 100 -1.91 -5.83 7.89
C CYS A 100 -3.31 -6.45 7.71
N GLU A 101 -3.53 -7.64 8.26
CA GLU A 101 -4.82 -8.35 8.24
C GLU A 101 -5.89 -7.57 9.02
N GLU A 102 -5.57 -7.11 10.23
CA GLU A 102 -6.46 -6.28 11.03
C GLU A 102 -6.88 -5.01 10.28
N LEU A 103 -5.95 -4.34 9.60
CA LEU A 103 -6.28 -3.17 8.80
C LEU A 103 -7.24 -3.52 7.66
N ALA A 104 -6.94 -4.57 6.90
CA ALA A 104 -7.78 -5.07 5.81
C ALA A 104 -9.21 -5.38 6.30
N GLU A 105 -9.35 -6.01 7.47
CA GLU A 105 -10.65 -6.27 8.09
C GLU A 105 -11.37 -4.99 8.52
N LYS A 106 -10.68 -4.05 9.17
CA LYS A 106 -11.28 -2.80 9.68
C LYS A 106 -11.80 -1.89 8.57
N ILE A 107 -11.15 -1.91 7.40
CA ILE A 107 -11.58 -1.19 6.20
C ILE A 107 -12.47 -2.03 5.27
N ARG A 108 -12.64 -3.33 5.57
CA ARG A 108 -13.31 -4.33 4.71
C ARG A 108 -12.81 -4.29 3.27
N GLY A 109 -11.50 -4.35 3.11
CA GLY A 109 -10.84 -4.00 1.86
C GLY A 109 -9.48 -4.64 1.69
N THR A 110 -8.68 -4.08 0.79
CA THR A 110 -7.38 -4.60 0.40
C THR A 110 -6.27 -3.69 0.89
N VAL A 111 -5.29 -4.28 1.58
CA VAL A 111 -4.01 -3.63 1.87
C VAL A 111 -2.99 -4.10 0.84
N TRP A 112 -2.44 -3.15 0.10
CA TRP A 112 -1.47 -3.37 -0.96
C TRP A 112 -0.08 -3.05 -0.43
N LEU A 113 0.80 -4.04 -0.42
CA LEU A 113 2.22 -3.78 -0.20
C LEU A 113 2.84 -3.29 -1.51
N VAL A 114 3.46 -2.10 -1.46
CA VAL A 114 4.25 -1.54 -2.56
C VAL A 114 5.61 -2.22 -2.56
N THR A 115 5.61 -3.54 -2.65
CA THR A 115 6.82 -4.27 -3.03
C THR A 115 7.12 -3.91 -4.47
N GLU A 116 8.31 -3.38 -4.71
CA GLU A 116 8.86 -3.36 -6.06
C GLU A 116 8.86 -4.82 -6.53
N THR A 117 7.96 -5.15 -7.44
CA THR A 117 8.11 -6.34 -8.26
C THR A 117 9.34 -6.11 -9.13
N THR A 118 10.52 -6.32 -8.57
CA THR A 118 11.69 -6.72 -9.33
C THR A 118 11.44 -8.16 -9.80
N THR A 119 10.56 -8.30 -10.78
CA THR A 119 10.58 -9.44 -11.70
C THR A 119 11.67 -9.14 -12.72
N THR A 120 12.91 -9.62 -12.51
CA THR A 120 13.73 -10.18 -13.60
C THR A 120 14.95 -10.98 -13.08
N ASN A 121 15.01 -12.24 -13.52
CA ASN A 121 16.15 -13.17 -13.55
C ASN A 121 16.73 -13.75 -12.26
N GLN A 122 16.01 -14.73 -11.67
CA GLN A 122 16.68 -15.97 -11.28
C GLN A 122 16.86 -16.82 -12.54
N THR A 123 18.07 -16.78 -13.09
CA THR A 123 18.57 -17.69 -14.11
C THR A 123 18.25 -19.13 -13.68
N ALA A 124 17.40 -19.82 -14.43
CA ALA A 124 17.28 -21.26 -14.35
C ALA A 124 18.68 -21.87 -14.55
N PRO A 125 19.09 -22.89 -13.77
CA PRO A 125 20.37 -23.55 -14.00
C PRO A 125 20.33 -24.11 -15.42
N ALA A 126 21.23 -23.61 -16.28
CA ALA A 126 21.50 -24.24 -17.55
C ALA A 126 22.05 -25.63 -17.21
N LEU A 127 21.16 -26.61 -17.37
CA LEU A 127 21.46 -28.03 -17.43
C LEU A 127 22.63 -28.19 -18.41
N GLU A 128 23.82 -28.52 -17.91
CA GLU A 128 24.94 -28.95 -18.74
C GLU A 128 24.55 -30.30 -19.34
N ALA A 129 23.92 -30.23 -20.51
CA ALA A 129 23.78 -31.36 -21.41
C ALA A 129 25.10 -31.54 -22.15
N ASP A 130 25.87 -32.50 -21.65
CA ASP A 130 26.75 -33.40 -22.37
C ASP A 130 26.51 -33.47 -23.90
N GLY A 131 27.57 -33.31 -24.69
CA GLY A 131 27.70 -33.95 -26.01
C GLY A 131 27.95 -33.05 -27.23
N HIS A 132 29.23 -32.89 -27.63
CA HIS A 132 29.83 -32.89 -29.00
C HIS A 132 31.24 -32.26 -28.90
N ASP A 133 32.34 -32.69 -29.51
CA ASP A 133 32.81 -33.82 -30.32
C ASP A 133 34.32 -33.54 -30.51
N CYS A 134 35.19 -34.52 -30.22
CA CYS A 134 36.60 -34.66 -30.63
C CYS A 134 37.03 -36.11 -30.33
#